data_AF-A0A970SS35-F1
#
_entry.id   AF-A0A970SS35-F1
#
_cell.length_a   1.000
_cell.length_b   1.000
_cell.length_c   1.000
_cell.angle_alpha   90.00
_cell.angle_beta   90.00
_cell.angle_gamma   90.00
#
_symmetry.space_group_name_H-M   'P 1'
#
loop_
_entity.id
_entity.type
_entity.pdbx_description
1 polymer ?
#
loop_
_entity_poly.entity_id
_entity_poly.type
_entity_poly.pdbx_seq_one_letter_code
_entity_poly.pdbx_strand_id
1 'polypeptide(L)'
;MNNKINNLRCLGGYTNKEGKKVKDNLLFRSGSLNINRKALEEALNSLKIKTIYDLRSSREVEKAPYVLPSGIEYKHYPVLNSLEGIFKNLNLDLSSS
;
A
#
# COMPACT_ATOMS: atom_id res chain seq x y z
N MET A 1 -9.93 -11.56 13.40
CA MET A 1 -9.09 -10.51 12.79
C MET A 1 -7.80 -11.16 12.31
N ASN A 2 -7.27 -10.77 11.15
CA ASN A 2 -5.96 -11.25 10.70
C ASN A 2 -4.85 -10.74 11.62
N ASN A 3 -3.80 -11.53 11.80
CA ASN A 3 -2.65 -11.18 12.64
C ASN A 3 -1.35 -10.97 11.84
N LYS A 4 -1.46 -10.91 10.50
CA LYS A 4 -0.31 -10.75 9.60
C LYS A 4 -0.69 -9.90 8.40
N ILE A 5 0.22 -9.02 7.99
CA ILE A 5 0.10 -8.23 6.77
C ILE A 5 0.33 -9.16 5.57
N ASN A 6 -0.68 -9.26 4.70
CA ASN A 6 -0.59 -10.08 3.50
C ASN A 6 0.34 -9.45 2.46
N ASN A 7 1.09 -10.27 1.72
CA ASN A 7 1.97 -9.85 0.62
C ASN A 7 2.98 -8.74 0.99
N LEU A 8 3.39 -8.69 2.27
CA LEU A 8 4.43 -7.78 2.75
C LEU A 8 5.81 -8.26 2.28
N ARG A 9 6.50 -7.44 1.50
CA ARG A 9 7.87 -7.73 1.03
C ARG A 9 8.63 -6.45 0.72
N CYS A 10 9.96 -6.50 0.89
CA CYS A 10 10.85 -5.43 0.47
C CYS A 10 11.02 -5.46 -1.06
N LEU A 11 11.11 -4.28 -1.67
CA LEU A 11 11.41 -4.09 -3.09
C LEU A 11 12.89 -3.71 -3.31
N GLY A 12 13.75 -4.01 -2.34
CA GLY A 12 15.19 -3.88 -2.47
C GLY A 12 15.79 -4.87 -3.47
N GLY A 13 17.05 -4.65 -3.84
CA GLY A 13 17.84 -5.63 -4.59
C GLY A 13 17.66 -5.63 -6.11
N TYR A 14 16.59 -5.03 -6.64
CA TYR A 14 16.40 -4.87 -8.08
C TYR A 14 17.49 -3.97 -8.66
N THR A 15 18.11 -4.43 -9.74
CA THR A 15 19.14 -3.68 -10.47
C THR A 15 18.55 -3.18 -11.79
N ASN A 16 18.68 -1.88 -12.05
CA ASN A 16 18.21 -1.30 -13.30
C ASN A 16 19.18 -1.62 -14.46
N LYS A 17 18.81 -1.25 -15.69
CA LYS A 17 19.65 -1.45 -16.89
C LYS A 17 21.01 -0.72 -16.82
N GLU A 18 21.14 0.26 -15.93
CA GLU A 18 22.36 1.04 -15.69
C GLU A 18 23.22 0.46 -14.55
N GLY A 19 22.87 -0.72 -14.01
CA GLY A 19 23.62 -1.34 -12.91
C GLY A 19 23.36 -0.72 -11.53
N LYS A 20 22.43 0.23 -11.39
CA LYS A 20 22.05 0.82 -10.09
C LYS A 20 21.08 -0.10 -9.37
N LYS A 21 21.37 -0.38 -8.09
CA LYS A 21 20.57 -1.25 -7.23
C LYS A 21 19.62 -0.44 -6.33
N VAL A 22 18.36 -0.87 -6.24
CA VAL A 22 17.41 -0.35 -5.25
C VAL A 22 17.89 -0.68 -3.85
N LYS A 23 17.97 0.33 -2.98
CA LYS A 23 18.39 0.17 -1.59
C LYS A 23 17.48 -0.81 -0.86
N ASP A 24 18.09 -1.76 -0.18
CA ASP A 24 17.38 -2.69 0.70
C ASP A 24 16.78 -1.94 1.89
N ASN A 25 15.67 -2.49 2.41
CA ASN A 25 14.94 -1.98 3.57
C ASN A 25 14.43 -0.52 3.45
N LEU A 26 14.34 0.03 2.24
CA LEU A 26 13.84 1.38 2.01
C LEU A 26 12.40 1.41 1.51
N LEU A 27 12.03 0.47 0.64
CA LEU A 27 10.71 0.40 0.02
C LEU A 27 10.08 -0.97 0.29
N PHE A 28 8.85 -0.95 0.81
CA PHE A 28 8.06 -2.14 1.06
C PHE A 28 6.73 -2.03 0.32
N ARG A 29 6.21 -3.18 -0.09
CA ARG A 29 4.82 -3.30 -0.57
C ARG A 29 4.08 -4.27 0.32
N SER A 30 2.79 -4.04 0.48
CA SER A 30 1.87 -4.94 1.17
C SER A 30 0.53 -5.01 0.44
N GLY A 31 -0.30 -5.97 0.84
CA GLY A 31 -1.74 -5.87 0.68
C GLY A 31 -2.37 -4.96 1.74
N SER A 32 -3.58 -5.29 2.17
CA SER A 32 -4.32 -4.54 3.19
C SER A 32 -3.62 -4.52 4.55
N LEU A 33 -3.70 -3.37 5.23
CA LEU A 33 -3.26 -3.17 6.61
C LEU A 33 -4.41 -3.30 7.63
N ASN A 34 -5.62 -3.64 7.18
CA ASN A 34 -6.76 -3.91 8.07
C ASN A 34 -6.61 -5.26 8.78
N ILE A 35 -5.74 -5.28 9.78
CA ILE A 35 -5.40 -6.42 10.63
C ILE A 35 -5.48 -6.00 12.12
N ASN A 36 -5.20 -6.93 13.03
CA ASN A 36 -5.09 -6.61 14.45
C ASN A 36 -4.09 -5.46 14.69
N ARG A 37 -4.51 -4.45 15.45
CA ARG A 37 -3.72 -3.23 15.71
C ARG A 37 -2.33 -3.52 16.28
N LYS A 38 -2.22 -4.42 17.26
CA LYS A 38 -0.96 -4.76 17.91
C LYS A 38 0.01 -5.42 16.92
N ALA A 39 -0.50 -6.36 16.12
CA ALA A 39 0.28 -7.00 15.08
C ALA A 39 0.74 -6.01 13.99
N LEU A 40 -0.13 -5.06 13.61
CA LEU A 40 0.23 -3.98 12.68
C LEU A 40 1.35 -3.11 13.25
N GLU A 41 1.22 -2.68 14.50
CA GLU A 41 2.19 -1.83 15.18
C GLU A 41 3.55 -2.54 15.32
N GLU A 42 3.57 -3.80 15.75
CA GLU A 42 4.80 -4.61 15.83
C GLU A 42 5.48 -4.76 14.46
N ALA A 43 4.71 -5.01 13.40
CA ALA A 43 5.25 -5.13 12.04
C ALA A 43 5.83 -3.80 11.53
N LEU A 44 5.14 -2.68 11.72
CA LEU A 44 5.60 -1.36 11.26
C LEU A 44 6.84 -0.89 12.05
N ASN A 45 6.86 -1.13 13.36
CA ASN A 45 7.99 -0.75 14.22
C ASN A 45 9.24 -1.58 13.93
N SER A 46 9.10 -2.91 13.77
CA SER A 46 10.24 -3.79 13.44
C SER A 46 10.89 -3.43 12.09
N LEU A 47 10.08 -3.02 11.11
CA LEU A 47 10.54 -2.54 9.80
C LEU A 47 10.95 -1.06 9.80
N LYS A 48 10.79 -0.33 10.92
CA LYS A 48 11.08 1.11 11.05
C LYS A 48 10.35 1.98 10.01
N ILE A 49 9.11 1.63 9.68
CA ILE A 49 8.30 2.36 8.71
C ILE A 49 7.93 3.73 9.27
N LYS A 50 8.19 4.78 8.49
CA LYS A 50 7.87 6.17 8.84
C LYS A 50 6.74 6.77 8.00
N THR A 51 6.51 6.25 6.81
CA THR A 51 5.52 6.78 5.87
C THR A 51 4.75 5.64 5.22
N ILE A 52 3.44 5.81 5.12
CA ILE A 52 2.54 4.89 4.41
C ILE A 52 1.88 5.63 3.26
N TYR A 53 2.00 5.05 2.07
CA TYR A 53 1.31 5.48 0.87
C TYR A 53 0.13 4.54 0.63
N ASP A 54 -1.09 5.01 0.88
CA ASP A 54 -2.31 4.24 0.65
C ASP A 54 -2.85 4.55 -0.75
N LEU A 55 -2.85 3.52 -1.60
CA LEU A 55 -3.24 3.63 -3.00
C LEU A 55 -4.71 3.23 -3.26
N ARG A 56 -5.42 2.81 -2.21
CA ARG A 56 -6.82 2.38 -2.27
C ARG A 56 -7.72 3.55 -2.62
N SER A 57 -8.83 3.29 -3.31
CA SER A 57 -9.90 4.28 -3.47
C SER A 57 -10.52 4.66 -2.12
N SER A 58 -11.16 5.83 -2.03
CA SER A 58 -11.86 6.25 -0.80
C SER A 58 -12.90 5.22 -0.36
N ARG A 59 -13.62 4.61 -1.31
CA ARG A 59 -14.60 3.54 -1.05
C ARG A 59 -13.97 2.31 -0.40
N GLU A 60 -12.80 1.89 -0.86
CA GLU A 60 -12.06 0.77 -0.26
C GLU A 60 -11.53 1.10 1.14
N VAL A 61 -11.13 2.36 1.38
CA VAL A 61 -10.72 2.85 2.71
C VAL A 61 -11.89 2.79 3.68
N GLU A 62 -13.06 3.28 3.29
CA GLU A 62 -14.29 3.25 4.10
C GLU A 62 -14.77 1.83 4.41
N LYS A 63 -14.69 0.93 3.43
CA LYS A 63 -15.11 -0.47 3.60
C LYS A 63 -14.18 -1.26 4.53
N ALA A 64 -12.91 -0.89 4.60
CA ALA A 64 -11.90 -1.59 5.39
C ALA A 64 -10.93 -0.60 6.07
N PRO A 65 -11.41 0.14 7.09
CA PRO A 65 -10.59 1.11 7.80
C PRO A 65 -9.56 0.41 8.68
N TYR A 66 -8.45 1.09 8.95
CA TYR A 66 -7.47 0.68 9.95
C TYR A 66 -6.92 1.93 10.64
N VAL A 67 -6.32 1.74 11.81
CA VAL A 67 -5.74 2.84 12.59
C VAL A 67 -4.24 2.61 12.73
N LEU A 68 -3.46 3.59 12.31
CA LEU A 68 -2.01 3.56 12.40
C LEU A 68 -1.51 3.94 13.80
N PRO A 69 -0.32 3.46 14.21
CA PRO A 69 0.36 3.97 15.39
C PRO A 69 0.81 5.42 15.17
N SER A 70 1.08 6.14 16.28
CA SER A 70 1.57 7.51 16.24
C SER A 70 2.96 7.60 15.59
N GLY A 71 3.24 8.73 14.94
CA GLY A 71 4.57 9.00 14.35
C GLY A 71 4.76 8.45 12.94
N ILE A 72 3.74 7.80 12.35
CA ILE A 72 3.73 7.42 10.94
C ILE A 72 3.00 8.48 10.14
N GLU A 73 3.66 8.98 9.10
CA GLU A 73 3.07 9.88 8.12
C GLU A 73 2.16 9.07 7.17
N TYR A 74 0.87 9.42 7.10
CA TYR A 74 -0.09 8.78 6.23
C TYR A 74 -0.37 9.65 5.00
N LYS A 75 -0.19 9.09 3.80
CA LYS A 75 -0.49 9.75 2.53
C LYS A 75 -1.47 8.92 1.72
N HIS A 76 -2.66 9.45 1.50
CA HIS A 76 -3.67 8.81 0.66
C HIS A 76 -3.58 9.33 -0.77
N TYR A 77 -3.18 8.45 -1.70
CA TYR A 77 -3.06 8.74 -3.13
C TYR A 77 -3.84 7.69 -3.93
N PRO A 78 -5.19 7.79 -3.98
CA PRO A 78 -6.02 6.81 -4.67
C PRO A 78 -5.66 6.76 -6.16
N VAL A 79 -5.17 5.61 -6.64
CA VAL A 79 -4.73 5.46 -8.03
C VAL A 79 -5.92 5.22 -8.96
N LEU A 80 -6.94 4.49 -8.50
CA LEU A 80 -8.07 4.08 -9.36
C LEU A 80 -8.90 5.29 -9.84
N ASN A 81 -9.07 6.33 -9.02
CA ASN A 81 -9.73 7.56 -9.43
C ASN A 81 -8.97 8.27 -10.57
N SER A 82 -7.63 8.12 -10.62
CA SER A 82 -6.80 8.63 -11.71
C SER A 82 -6.89 7.75 -12.99
N LEU A 83 -7.41 6.52 -12.89
CA LEU A 83 -7.54 5.60 -14.01
C LEU A 83 -8.94 5.57 -14.61
N GLU A 84 -9.99 6.08 -13.94
CA GLU A 84 -11.35 6.14 -14.52
C GLU A 84 -11.37 6.89 -15.86
N GLY A 85 -10.62 7.98 -15.97
CA GLY A 85 -10.46 8.68 -17.25
C GLY A 85 -9.78 7.82 -18.33
N ILE A 86 -8.84 6.95 -17.94
CA ILE A 86 -8.14 6.05 -18.84
C ILE A 86 -9.04 4.87 -19.25
N PHE A 87 -9.78 4.28 -18.31
CA PHE A 87 -10.72 3.18 -18.58
C PHE A 87 -11.88 3.64 -19.48
N LYS A 88 -12.39 4.85 -19.24
CA LYS A 88 -13.41 5.47 -20.11
C LYS A 88 -12.90 5.71 -21.53
N ASN A 89 -11.63 6.12 -21.68
CA ASN A 89 -10.99 6.29 -22.99
C ASN A 89 -10.66 4.97 -23.71
N LEU A 90 -10.62 3.84 -22.98
CA LEU A 90 -10.34 2.51 -23.51
C LEU A 90 -11.61 1.68 -23.76
N ASN A 91 -12.81 2.24 -23.62
CA ASN A 91 -14.11 1.54 -23.74
C ASN A 91 -14.19 0.25 -22.91
N LEU A 92 -13.46 0.18 -21.79
CA LEU A 92 -13.59 -0.91 -20.82
C LEU A 92 -14.66 -0.47 -19.83
N ASP A 93 -15.91 -0.82 -20.13
CA ASP A 93 -17.03 -0.53 -19.24
C ASP A 93 -16.94 -1.41 -17.99
N LEU A 94 -16.62 -0.78 -16.85
CA LEU A 94 -16.60 -1.42 -15.54
C LEU A 94 -17.98 -1.42 -14.87
N SER A 95 -19.05 -1.04 -15.57
CA SER A 95 -20.44 -1.09 -15.08
C SER A 95 -20.98 -2.50 -14.78
N SER A 96 -20.20 -3.55 -15.05
CA SER A 96 -20.57 -4.94 -14.80
C SER A 96 -19.80 -5.54 -13.62
N SER A 97 -19.99 -5.03 -12.39
CA SER A 97 -19.70 -5.73 -11.12
C SER A 97 -20.34 -5.03 -9.92
#